data_AF-A0A5E5PNL7-F1
#
_entry.id   AF-A0A5E5PNL7-F1
#
_cell.length_a   1.000
_cell.length_b   1.000
_cell.length_c   1.000
_cell.angle_alpha   90.00
_cell.angle_beta   90.00
_cell.angle_gamma   90.00
#
_symmetry.space_group_name_H-M   'P 1'
#
loop_
_entity.id
_entity.type
_entity.pdbx_description
1 polymer ?
#
loop_
_entity_poly.entity_id
_entity_poly.type
_entity_poly.pdbx_seq_one_letter_code
_entity_poly.pdbx_strand_id
1 'polypeptide(L)' 'MDRLSNYQVSISNKADFSTHIYQQDFHVEPNPKKIIKLDAPGKQGRYVRIQLPDTSYNYLSLAEVQVMGVDL' A
#
# COMPACT_ATOMS: atom_id res chain seq x y z
N MET A 1 10.91 -17.71 4.29
CA MET A 1 10.15 -16.86 5.23
C MET A 1 9.90 -15.58 4.49
N ASP A 2 8.72 -15.49 3.88
CA ASP A 2 8.38 -14.42 2.95
C ASP A 2 7.94 -13.22 3.77
N ARG A 3 8.87 -12.29 3.97
CA ARG A 3 8.77 -11.22 4.98
C ARG A 3 7.62 -10.24 4.70
N LEU A 4 7.19 -10.14 3.43
CA LEU A 4 6.11 -9.27 2.98
C LEU A 4 4.99 -10.08 2.32
N SER A 5 4.55 -11.16 2.98
CA SER A 5 3.50 -12.05 2.45
C SER A 5 2.10 -11.73 2.96
N ASN A 6 1.94 -10.95 4.04
CA ASN A 6 0.64 -10.51 4.56
C ASN A 6 0.70 -9.02 4.86
N TYR A 7 0.31 -8.19 3.88
CA TYR A 7 0.37 -6.74 4.01
C TYR A 7 -0.86 -6.08 3.42
N GLN A 8 -1.17 -4.88 3.92
CA GLN A 8 -2.23 -4.03 3.41
C GLN A 8 -1.61 -2.77 2.81
N VAL A 9 -2.15 -2.34 1.66
CA VAL A 9 -1.86 -1.02 1.09
C VAL A 9 -3.12 -0.18 1.17
N SER A 10 -2.97 1.04 1.68
CA SER A 10 -4.06 2.01 1.84
C SER A 10 -3.62 3.40 1.37
N ILE A 11 -4.57 4.14 0.79
CA ILE A 11 -4.36 5.52 0.32
C ILE A 11 -5.45 6.40 0.89
N SER A 12 -5.07 7.56 1.45
CA SER A 12 -5.99 8.50 2.08
C SER A 12 -5.62 9.96 1.78
N ASN A 13 -6.61 10.85 1.88
CA ASN A 13 -6.38 12.29 1.97
C ASN A 13 -6.16 12.76 3.42
N LYS A 14 -6.42 11.89 4.41
CA LYS A 14 -6.24 12.17 5.83
C LYS A 14 -5.09 11.35 6.41
N ALA A 15 -4.26 11.99 7.24
CA ALA A 15 -3.07 11.36 7.82
C ALA A 15 -3.40 10.21 8.79
N ASP A 16 -4.59 10.24 9.39
CA ASP A 16 -5.09 9.21 10.30
C ASP A 16 -5.71 8.01 9.57
N PHE A 17 -5.85 8.07 8.24
CA PHE A 17 -6.51 7.06 7.42
C PHE A 17 -7.96 6.77 7.89
N SER A 18 -8.65 7.76 8.48
CA SER A 18 -10.07 7.64 8.85
C SER A 18 -10.99 7.49 7.62
N THR A 19 -10.52 7.89 6.45
CA THR A 19 -11.15 7.61 5.16
C THR A 19 -10.16 6.90 4.23
N HIS A 20 -10.67 6.06 3.34
CA HIS A 20 -9.85 5.33 2.38
C HIS A 20 -10.32 5.62 0.95
N ILE A 21 -9.41 6.10 0.12
CA ILE A 21 -9.61 6.26 -1.33
C ILE A 21 -9.40 4.93 -2.03
N TYR A 22 -8.44 4.16 -1.51
CA TYR A 22 -8.09 2.81 -1.91
C TYR A 22 -7.60 2.05 -0.68
N GLN A 23 -7.97 0.78 -0.58
CA GLN A 23 -7.44 -0.16 0.41
C GLN A 23 -7.52 -1.57 -0.16
N GLN A 24 -6.44 -2.33 -0.04
CA GLN A 24 -6.42 -3.73 -0.44
C GLN A 24 -5.43 -4.54 0.41
N ASP A 25 -5.84 -5.76 0.74
CA ASP A 25 -5.02 -6.75 1.41
C ASP A 25 -4.32 -7.66 0.39
N PHE A 26 -3.07 -8.01 0.68
CA PHE A 26 -2.22 -8.87 -0.13
C PHE A 26 -1.70 -10.02 0.72
N HIS A 27 -1.82 -11.23 0.18
CA HIS A 27 -1.44 -12.50 0.84
C HIS A 27 -0.27 -13.21 0.16
N VAL A 28 0.45 -12.49 -0.71
CA VAL A 28 1.62 -13.00 -1.44
C VAL A 28 2.68 -11.91 -1.55
N GLU A 29 3.95 -12.33 -1.55
CA GLU A 29 5.07 -11.40 -1.67
C GLU A 29 5.11 -10.70 -3.06
N PRO A 30 5.56 -9.44 -3.11
CA PRO A 30 5.92 -8.80 -4.38
C PRO A 30 7.16 -9.49 -4.97
N ASN A 31 7.01 -10.22 -6.09
CA ASN A 31 8.13 -10.88 -6.74
C ASN A 31 8.02 -10.80 -8.29
N PRO A 32 8.97 -10.16 -9.01
CA PRO A 32 10.00 -9.27 -8.48
C PRO A 32 9.43 -7.91 -8.03
N LYS A 33 8.20 -7.58 -8.45
CA LYS A 33 7.48 -6.36 -8.08
C LYS A 33 5.97 -6.60 -8.08
N LYS A 34 5.23 -5.75 -7.37
CA LYS A 34 3.77 -5.70 -7.42
C LYS A 34 3.35 -4.31 -7.92
N ILE A 35 2.55 -4.28 -8.98
CA ILE A 35 1.94 -3.04 -9.47
C ILE A 35 0.53 -2.96 -8.88
N ILE A 36 0.25 -1.85 -8.19
CA ILE A 36 -1.06 -1.52 -7.67
C ILE A 36 -1.66 -0.47 -8.60
N LYS A 37 -2.74 -0.83 -9.30
CA LYS A 37 -3.51 0.10 -10.12
C LYS A 37 -4.73 0.54 -9.33
N LEU A 38 -4.97 1.84 -9.26
CA LEU A 38 -6.19 2.36 -8.68
C LEU A 38 -7.38 1.93 -9.55
N ASP A 39 -8.48 1.61 -8.88
CA ASP A 39 -9.70 1.02 -9.45
C ASP A 39 -10.46 1.99 -10.37
N ALA A 40 -10.19 3.28 -10.28
CA ALA A 40 -10.78 4.30 -11.13
C ALA A 40 -9.80 5.45 -11.44
N PRO A 41 -9.93 6.11 -12.61
CA PRO A 41 -9.21 7.34 -12.91
C PRO A 41 -9.64 8.49 -11.98
N GLY A 42 -8.73 9.46 -11.76
CA GLY A 42 -9.01 10.67 -10.98
C GLY A 42 -8.98 10.51 -9.45
N LYS A 43 -8.58 9.33 -8.95
CA LYS A 43 -8.38 9.11 -7.51
C LYS A 43 -7.19 9.95 -7.01
N GLN A 44 -7.46 10.92 -6.15
CA GLN A 44 -6.44 11.77 -5.53
C GLN A 44 -6.22 11.36 -4.07
N GLY A 45 -4.97 11.08 -3.71
CA GLY A 45 -4.55 10.71 -2.36
C GLY A 45 -3.28 11.44 -1.94
N ARG A 46 -3.20 11.82 -0.65
CA ARG A 46 -2.04 12.52 -0.08
C ARG A 46 -1.09 11.59 0.66
N TYR A 47 -1.60 10.51 1.25
CA TYR A 47 -0.85 9.58 2.08
C TYR A 47 -0.99 8.17 1.54
N VAL A 48 0.13 7.46 1.45
CA VAL A 48 0.21 6.03 1.13
C VAL A 48 0.72 5.32 2.38
N ARG A 49 0.03 4.26 2.81
CA ARG A 49 0.44 3.40 3.93
C ARG A 49 0.51 1.96 3.47
N ILE A 50 1.66 1.36 3.70
CA ILE A 50 1.91 -0.07 3.55
C ILE A 50 2.14 -0.59 4.96
N GLN A 51 1.38 -1.58 5.40
CA GLN A 51 1.46 -2.09 6.77
C GLN A 51 1.34 -3.61 6.81
N LEU A 52 1.94 -4.21 7.83
CA LEU A 52 1.66 -5.58 8.24
C LEU A 52 0.50 -5.52 9.25
N PRO A 53 -0.71 -5.98 8.90
CA PRO A 53 -1.85 -5.94 9.83
C PRO A 53 -1.68 -6.93 10.99
N ASP A 54 -0.89 -7.99 10.80
CA ASP A 54 -0.53 -8.94 11.83
C ASP A 54 0.73 -8.47 12.58
N THR A 55 0.59 -8.27 13.88
CA THR A 55 1.65 -7.83 14.79
C THR A 55 2.67 -8.94 15.10
N SER A 56 2.41 -10.18 14.69
CA SER A 56 3.34 -11.31 14.82
C SER A 56 4.60 -11.11 13.95
N TYR A 57 4.52 -10.25 12.93
CA TYR A 57 5.63 -9.88 12.06
C TYR A 57 6.10 -8.46 12.40
N ASN A 58 7.26 -8.35 13.05
CA ASN A 58 7.71 -7.09 13.66
C ASN A 58 8.45 -6.12 12.72
N TYR A 59 8.74 -6.51 11.47
CA TYR A 59 9.58 -5.70 10.59
C TYR A 59 8.99 -5.60 9.18
N LEU A 60 8.52 -4.40 8.83
CA LEU A 60 8.20 -4.05 7.46
C LEU A 60 9.49 -3.69 6.72
N SER A 61 9.85 -4.46 5.71
CA SER A 61 11.00 -4.20 4.84
C SER A 61 10.52 -3.93 3.42
N LEU A 62 10.84 -2.75 2.90
CA LEU A 62 10.53 -2.34 1.53
C LEU A 62 11.83 -1.98 0.84
N ALA A 63 12.13 -2.64 -0.27
CA ALA A 63 13.32 -2.30 -1.05
C ALA A 63 13.14 -0.96 -1.78
N GLU A 64 11.96 -0.75 -2.37
CA GLU A 64 11.62 0.47 -3.09
C GLU A 64 10.10 0.64 -3.13
N VAL A 65 9.64 1.89 -3.07
CA VAL A 65 8.25 2.27 -3.32
C VAL A 65 8.24 3.41 -4.32
N GLN A 66 7.69 3.16 -5.50
CA GLN A 66 7.46 4.17 -6.52
C GLN A 66 5.98 4.56 -6.52
N VAL A 67 5.70 5.85 -6.37
CA VAL A 67 4.36 6.42 -6.47
C VAL A 67 4.28 7.18 -7.80
N MET A 68 3.48 6.66 -8.74
CA MET A 68 3.29 7.27 -10.06
C MET A 68 1.94 7.97 -10.11
N GLY A 69 1.95 9.25 -10.48
CA GLY A 69 0.76 10.07 -10.66
C GLY A 69 1.04 11.18 -11.67
N VAL A 70 0.01 11.96 -11.98
CA VAL A 70 0.13 13.19 -12.75
C VAL A 70 -0.18 14.37 -11.83
N ASP A 71 0.56 15.46 -11.99
CA ASP A 71 0.17 16.73 -11.38
C ASP A 71 -0.99 17.29 -12.20
N LEU A 72 -2.10 17.60 -11.54
CA LEU A 72 -3.32 18.12 -12.17
C LEU A 72 -3.47 19.61 -11.91
#